data_AF-A4XJA6-F1
#
_entry.id   AF-A4XJA6-F1
#
_cell.length_a   1.000
_cell.length_b   1.000
_cell.length_c   1.000
_cell.angle_alpha   90.00
_cell.angle_beta   90.00
_cell.angle_gamma   90.00
#
_symmetry.space_group_name_H-M   'P 1'
#
loop_
_entity.id
_entity.type
_entity.pdbx_description
1 polymer ?
#
loop_
_entity_poly.entity_id
_entity_poly.type
_entity_poly.pdbx_seq_one_letter_code
_entity_poly.pdbx_strand_id
1 'polypeptide(L)'
;MRERLISLLEPFDNWENNITEEENLAAKDALKKFLKYIENFKPSKKYAKSHITLLHTSYLRHLVVIKKALMERKYARACNEIITLLNQEPFLQARVLNNLIRLLEEELNN
;
A
#
# COMPACT_ATOMS: atom_id res chain seq x y z
N MET A 1 7.86 11.34 7.42
CA MET A 1 6.75 11.12 6.44
C MET A 1 6.50 9.64 6.22
N ARG A 2 7.50 8.86 5.77
CA ARG A 2 7.38 7.41 5.58
C ARG A 2 6.98 6.68 6.86
N GLU A 3 7.62 6.97 7.99
CA GLU A 3 7.30 6.37 9.29
C GLU A 3 5.83 6.58 9.67
N ARG A 4 5.27 7.77 9.42
CA ARG A 4 3.86 8.06 9.67
C ARG A 4 2.91 7.27 8.75
N LEU A 5 3.34 6.94 7.54
CA LEU A 5 2.57 6.07 6.64
C LEU A 5 2.58 4.63 7.14
N ILE A 6 3.76 4.14 7.52
CA ILE A 6 3.93 2.80 8.06
C ILE A 6 3.13 2.63 9.34
N SER A 7 3.20 3.59 10.27
CA SER A 7 2.47 3.52 11.55
C SER A 7 0.94 3.45 11.41
N LEU A 8 0.37 3.84 10.26
CA LEU A 8 -1.06 3.67 10.00
C LEU A 8 -1.44 2.22 9.70
N LEU A 9 -0.50 1.43 9.19
CA LEU A 9 -0.72 0.08 8.66
C LEU A 9 -0.05 -1.00 9.51
N GLU A 10 1.06 -0.67 10.17
CA GLU A 10 1.90 -1.55 10.99
C GLU A 10 1.14 -2.32 12.07
N PRO A 11 0.11 -1.76 12.76
CA PRO A 11 -0.67 -2.56 13.71
C PRO A 11 -1.40 -3.76 13.09
N PHE A 12 -1.49 -3.81 11.76
CA PHE A 12 -2.22 -4.81 11.00
C PHE A 12 -1.34 -5.52 9.96
N ASP A 13 -0.01 -5.45 10.05
CA ASP A 13 0.91 -5.97 9.04
C ASP A 13 1.15 -7.50 9.15
N ASN A 14 0.08 -8.28 9.19
CA ASN A 14 0.18 -9.73 9.35
C ASN A 14 0.39 -10.44 7.99
N TRP A 15 1.59 -10.98 7.76
CA TRP A 15 1.92 -11.78 6.57
C TRP A 15 1.07 -13.06 6.46
N GLU A 16 0.86 -13.77 7.57
CA GLU A 16 0.13 -15.04 7.61
C GLU A 16 -1.39 -14.85 7.49
N ASN A 17 -1.88 -13.64 7.75
CA ASN A 17 -3.30 -13.29 7.76
C ASN A 17 -4.14 -14.20 8.69
N ASN A 18 -3.51 -14.72 9.74
CA ASN A 18 -4.12 -15.49 10.82
C ASN A 18 -4.74 -14.53 11.85
N ILE A 19 -5.79 -13.82 11.45
CA ILE A 19 -6.45 -12.77 12.24
C ILE A 19 -7.95 -13.02 12.34
N THR A 20 -8.59 -12.42 13.34
CA THR A 20 -10.06 -12.46 13.45
C THR A 20 -10.71 -11.59 12.39
N GLU A 21 -12.02 -11.78 12.18
CA GLU A 21 -12.78 -10.91 11.27
C GLU A 21 -12.82 -9.47 11.77
N GLU A 22 -12.90 -9.24 13.09
CA GLU A 22 -12.86 -7.89 13.65
C GLU A 22 -11.52 -7.20 13.35
N GLU A 23 -10.40 -7.92 13.52
CA GLU A 23 -9.06 -7.41 13.19
C GLU A 23 -8.93 -7.12 11.69
N ASN A 24 -9.52 -7.98 10.84
CA ASN A 24 -9.50 -7.80 9.39
C ASN A 24 -10.29 -6.56 8.95
N LEU A 25 -11.45 -6.31 9.58
CA LEU A 25 -12.22 -5.08 9.35
C LEU A 25 -11.49 -3.83 9.86
N ALA A 26 -10.82 -3.92 11.01
CA ALA A 26 -9.99 -2.83 11.51
C ALA A 26 -8.81 -2.52 10.55
N ALA A 27 -8.22 -3.54 9.94
CA ALA A 27 -7.22 -3.39 8.88
C ALA A 27 -7.81 -2.70 7.63
N LYS A 28 -9.05 -3.03 7.23
CA LYS A 28 -9.75 -2.31 6.14
C LYS A 28 -9.88 -0.83 6.45
N ASP A 29 -10.25 -0.48 7.69
CA ASP A 29 -10.37 0.92 8.12
C ASP A 29 -9.02 1.64 8.15
N ALA A 30 -7.95 0.94 8.54
CA ALA A 30 -6.59 1.45 8.46
C ALA A 30 -6.18 1.77 7.01
N LEU A 31 -6.50 0.88 6.05
CA LEU A 31 -6.27 1.12 4.62
C LEU A 31 -7.04 2.33 4.10
N LYS A 32 -8.30 2.52 4.51
CA LYS A 32 -9.08 3.73 4.16
C LYS A 32 -8.48 5.01 4.72
N LYS A 33 -8.02 4.98 5.98
CA LYS A 33 -7.33 6.12 6.61
C LYS A 33 -6.02 6.43 5.89
N PHE A 34 -5.27 5.40 5.53
CA PHE A 34 -4.05 5.51 4.73
C PHE A 34 -4.32 6.14 3.37
N LEU A 35 -5.32 5.63 2.63
CA LEU A 35 -5.73 6.17 1.33
C LEU A 35 -6.04 7.66 1.42
N LYS A 36 -6.94 8.06 2.34
CA LYS A 36 -7.30 9.46 2.58
C LYS A 36 -6.09 10.34 2.90
N TYR A 37 -5.09 9.79 3.60
CA TYR A 37 -3.88 10.52 3.94
C TYR A 37 -2.98 10.74 2.70
N ILE A 38 -2.82 9.73 1.84
CA ILE A 38 -1.94 9.81 0.67
C ILE A 38 -2.55 10.52 -0.54
N GLU A 39 -3.89 10.58 -0.66
CA GLU A 39 -4.59 11.35 -1.70
C GLU A 39 -4.19 12.83 -1.73
N ASN A 40 -3.79 13.36 -0.58
CA ASN A 40 -3.38 14.76 -0.44
C ASN A 40 -1.91 14.99 -0.85
N PHE A 41 -1.17 13.96 -1.22
CA PHE A 41 0.25 14.07 -1.53
C PHE A 41 0.48 14.52 -2.96
N LYS A 42 1.39 15.47 -3.15
CA LYS A 42 1.88 15.82 -4.48
C LYS A 42 3.02 14.88 -4.87
N PRO A 43 3.01 14.29 -6.08
CA PRO A 43 4.12 13.51 -6.56
C PRO A 43 5.43 14.31 -6.54
N SER A 44 6.52 13.62 -6.18
CA SER A 44 7.86 14.20 -6.26
C SER A 44 8.23 14.49 -7.71
N LYS A 45 8.74 15.71 -7.97
CA LYS A 45 9.33 16.08 -9.27
C LYS A 45 10.71 15.44 -9.50
N LYS A 46 11.37 15.01 -8.42
CA LYS A 46 12.69 14.38 -8.49
C LYS A 46 12.52 12.93 -8.90
N TYR A 47 13.10 12.59 -10.05
CA TYR A 47 13.18 11.21 -10.48
C TYR A 47 14.11 10.40 -9.55
N ALA A 48 13.70 9.17 -9.29
CA ALA A 48 14.34 8.20 -8.43
C ALA A 48 14.23 6.81 -9.07
N LYS A 49 15.26 5.97 -8.98
CA LYS A 49 15.17 4.57 -9.42
C LYS A 49 14.70 3.71 -8.25
N SER A 50 14.10 2.56 -8.54
CA SER A 50 13.87 1.51 -7.54
C SER A 50 15.20 1.15 -6.89
N HIS A 51 15.19 0.96 -5.56
CA HIS A 51 16.39 0.57 -4.82
C HIS A 51 16.79 -0.88 -5.08
N ILE A 52 15.89 -1.70 -5.66
CA ILE A 52 16.09 -3.16 -5.80
C ILE A 52 16.48 -3.54 -7.22
N THR A 53 15.68 -3.13 -8.21
CA THR A 53 15.81 -3.69 -9.57
C THR A 53 16.45 -2.72 -10.56
N LEU A 54 16.63 -1.44 -10.18
CA LEU A 54 16.90 -0.30 -11.08
C LEU A 54 15.85 -0.10 -12.19
N LEU A 55 14.85 -0.98 -12.29
CA LEU A 55 13.77 -0.94 -13.25
C LEU A 55 12.66 -0.01 -12.76
N HIS A 56 11.93 0.55 -13.73
CA HIS A 56 10.84 1.49 -13.47
C HIS A 56 9.53 0.83 -13.13
N THR A 57 9.45 -0.49 -13.25
CA THR A 57 8.23 -1.29 -13.22
C THR A 57 8.21 -2.28 -12.08
N SER A 58 9.26 -2.38 -11.24
CA SER A 58 9.28 -3.33 -10.12
C SER A 58 8.14 -3.10 -9.12
N TYR A 59 7.70 -1.85 -8.96
CA TYR A 59 6.51 -1.51 -8.17
C TYR A 59 5.24 -2.24 -8.62
N LEU A 60 5.13 -2.62 -9.90
CA LEU A 60 3.96 -3.34 -10.42
C LEU A 60 3.80 -4.71 -9.75
N ARG A 61 4.90 -5.38 -9.40
CA ARG A 61 4.83 -6.67 -8.68
C ARG A 61 4.13 -6.51 -7.34
N HIS A 62 4.44 -5.44 -6.61
CA HIS A 62 3.76 -5.12 -5.36
C HIS A 62 2.28 -4.81 -5.58
N LEU A 63 1.94 -4.01 -6.60
CA LEU A 63 0.53 -3.69 -6.90
C LEU A 63 -0.29 -4.95 -7.23
N VAL A 64 0.28 -5.92 -7.94
CA VAL A 64 -0.39 -7.19 -8.23
C VAL A 64 -0.71 -7.95 -6.94
N VAL A 65 0.23 -8.04 -6.01
CA VAL A 65 0.03 -8.77 -4.75
C VAL A 65 -0.93 -8.02 -3.82
N ILE A 66 -0.84 -6.68 -3.76
CA ILE A 66 -1.79 -5.84 -3.03
C ILE A 66 -3.21 -6.05 -3.58
N LYS A 67 -3.40 -5.96 -4.91
CA LYS A 67 -4.72 -6.18 -5.54
C LYS A 67 -5.28 -7.55 -5.19
N LYS A 68 -4.46 -8.59 -5.30
CA LYS A 68 -4.88 -9.97 -4.96
C LYS A 68 -5.34 -10.06 -3.50
N ALA A 69 -4.59 -9.47 -2.57
CA ALA A 69 -4.97 -9.48 -1.15
C ALA A 69 -6.30 -8.74 -0.90
N LEU A 70 -6.51 -7.59 -1.55
CA LEU A 70 -7.77 -6.83 -1.45
C LEU A 70 -8.96 -7.61 -2.02
N MET A 71 -8.82 -8.21 -3.19
CA MET A 71 -9.85 -9.05 -3.82
C MET A 71 -10.22 -10.26 -2.96
N GLU A 72 -9.23 -10.85 -2.29
CA GLU A 72 -9.43 -11.96 -1.33
C GLU A 72 -9.91 -11.50 0.05
N ARG A 73 -10.17 -10.19 0.24
CA ARG A 73 -10.53 -9.55 1.51
C ARG A 73 -9.54 -9.81 2.65
N LYS A 74 -8.27 -10.02 2.31
CA LYS A 74 -7.15 -10.19 3.26
C LYS A 74 -6.51 -8.82 3.52
N TYR A 75 -7.18 -7.98 4.31
CA TYR A 75 -6.79 -6.57 4.45
C TYR A 75 -5.49 -6.40 5.24
N ALA A 76 -5.24 -7.22 6.26
CA ALA A 76 -3.96 -7.22 6.96
C ALA A 76 -2.79 -7.60 6.03
N ARG A 77 -3.02 -8.58 5.14
CA ARG A 77 -2.05 -8.90 4.10
C ARG A 77 -1.78 -7.70 3.20
N ALA A 78 -2.83 -6.97 2.79
CA ALA A 78 -2.68 -5.77 1.99
C ALA A 78 -1.88 -4.67 2.73
N CYS A 79 -2.11 -4.47 4.04
CA CYS A 79 -1.31 -3.57 4.88
C CYS A 79 0.18 -3.89 4.81
N ASN A 80 0.54 -5.17 5.03
CA ASN A 80 1.93 -5.62 4.96
C ASN A 80 2.55 -5.39 3.57
N GLU A 81 1.84 -5.70 2.50
CA GLU A 81 2.35 -5.54 1.14
C GLU A 81 2.57 -4.06 0.77
N ILE A 82 1.70 -3.17 1.26
CA ILE A 82 1.88 -1.72 1.11
C ILE A 82 3.10 -1.24 1.91
N ILE A 83 3.30 -1.71 3.14
CA ILE A 83 4.53 -1.40 3.90
C ILE A 83 5.77 -1.85 3.14
N THR A 84 5.73 -3.04 2.54
CA THR A 84 6.80 -3.56 1.70
C THR A 84 7.06 -2.64 0.50
N LEU A 85 6.02 -2.24 -0.24
CA LEU A 85 6.12 -1.26 -1.32
C LEU A 85 6.75 0.06 -0.83
N LEU A 86 6.27 0.60 0.30
CA LEU A 86 6.78 1.85 0.87
C LEU A 86 8.27 1.76 1.17
N ASN A 87 8.74 0.61 1.66
CA ASN A 87 10.14 0.39 2.00
C ASN A 87 11.03 0.23 0.77
N GLN A 88 10.54 -0.45 -0.26
CA GLN A 88 11.36 -0.92 -1.38
C GLN A 88 11.33 0.00 -2.60
N GLU A 89 10.25 0.75 -2.79
CA GLU A 89 10.02 1.55 -3.98
C GLU A 89 10.05 3.06 -3.67
N PRO A 90 10.35 3.91 -4.67
CA PRO A 90 10.29 5.35 -4.53
C PRO A 90 8.82 5.79 -4.54
N PHE A 91 8.15 5.58 -3.40
CA PHE A 91 6.70 5.75 -3.21
C PHE A 91 6.12 7.05 -3.77
N LEU A 92 6.82 8.19 -3.56
CA LEU A 92 6.34 9.50 -4.00
C LEU A 92 6.48 9.75 -5.51
N GLN A 93 6.96 8.78 -6.29
CA GLN A 93 6.89 8.92 -7.75
C GLN A 93 5.46 8.82 -8.24
N ALA A 94 5.10 9.68 -9.19
CA ALA A 94 3.76 9.74 -9.75
C ALA A 94 3.23 8.36 -10.18
N ARG A 95 4.08 7.54 -10.82
CA ARG A 95 3.71 6.18 -11.24
C ARG A 95 3.42 5.22 -10.08
N VAL A 96 4.08 5.38 -8.94
CA VAL A 96 3.87 4.50 -7.78
C VAL A 96 2.67 4.99 -6.99
N LEU A 97 2.70 6.27 -6.60
CA LEU A 97 1.66 6.92 -5.82
C LEU A 97 0.29 6.85 -6.50
N ASN A 98 0.18 7.30 -7.76
CA ASN A 98 -1.12 7.40 -8.43
C ASN A 98 -1.70 6.01 -8.72
N ASN A 99 -0.87 5.03 -9.09
CA ASN A 99 -1.36 3.67 -9.33
C ASN A 99 -1.78 2.98 -8.02
N LEU A 100 -1.11 3.24 -6.90
CA LEU A 100 -1.56 2.73 -5.60
C LEU A 100 -2.88 3.39 -5.18
N ILE A 101 -3.00 4.72 -5.28
CA ILE A 101 -4.24 5.44 -4.96
C ILE A 101 -5.40 4.85 -5.75
N ARG A 102 -5.27 4.79 -7.08
CA ARG A 102 -6.30 4.26 -7.97
C ARG A 102 -6.68 2.82 -7.60
N LEU A 103 -5.70 1.96 -7.32
CA LEU A 103 -5.96 0.59 -6.92
C LEU A 103 -6.77 0.52 -5.62
N LEU A 104 -6.41 1.32 -4.61
CA LEU A 104 -7.11 1.34 -3.33
C LEU A 104 -8.51 1.94 -3.46
N GLU A 105 -8.69 2.98 -4.26
CA GLU A 105 -10.01 3.55 -4.57
C GLU A 105 -10.92 2.53 -5.24
N GLU A 106 -10.41 1.78 -6.23
CA GLU A 106 -11.16 0.74 -6.94
C GLU A 106 -11.58 -0.41 -6.01
N GLU A 107 -10.70 -0.87 -5.12
CA GLU A 107 -10.94 -2.09 -4.34
C GLU A 107 -11.55 -1.84 -2.95
N LEU A 108 -11.39 -0.66 -2.34
CA LEU A 108 -11.94 -0.35 -0.99
C LEU A 108 -13.32 0.30 -1.00
N ASN A 109 -13.74 0.85 -2.15
CA ASN A 109 -15.06 1.47 -2.34
C ASN A 109 -16.10 0.52 -2.96
N ASN A 110 -15.69 -0.70 -3.33
CA ASN A 110 -16.58 -1.83 -3.65
C ASN A 110 -17.02 -2.58 -2.37
#